data_AF-N1U8H2-F1
#
_entry.id   AF-N1U8H2-F1
#
_cell.length_a   1.000
_cell.length_b   1.000
_cell.length_c   1.000
_cell.angle_alpha   90.00
_cell.angle_beta   90.00
_cell.angle_gamma   90.00
#
_symmetry.space_group_name_H-M   'P 1'
#
loop_
_entity.id
_entity.type
_entity.pdbx_description
1 polymer ?
#
loop_
_entity_poly.entity_id
_entity_poly.type
_entity_poly.pdbx_seq_one_letter_code
_entity_poly.pdbx_strand_id
1 'polypeptide(L)'
;MTEIHNLKKVSKDIRLDVKKLVQKLLKNSKTIPVYAKDPQELLVKLEKMIPQFTGQKILILAMSNGSFGGIYPGLVELARKHV
;
A
#
# COMPACT_ATOMS: atom_id res chain seq x y z
N MET A 1 2.05 0.69 -2.84
CA MET A 1 2.61 2.05 -3.01
C MET A 1 1.50 2.96 -3.50
N THR A 2 1.28 4.09 -2.82
CA THR A 2 0.27 5.08 -3.23
C THR A 2 0.87 6.18 -4.10
N GLU A 3 0.06 6.85 -4.92
CA GLU A 3 0.46 8.10 -5.58
C GLU A 3 0.83 9.20 -4.55
N ILE A 4 1.62 10.19 -4.98
CA ILE A 4 2.03 11.32 -4.13
C ILE A 4 0.80 12.14 -3.78
N HIS A 5 0.33 12.02 -2.54
CA HIS A 5 -0.88 12.70 -2.04
C HIS A 5 -0.76 14.24 -2.02
N ASN A 6 0.46 14.80 -2.15
CA ASN A 6 0.66 16.24 -2.16
C ASN A 6 1.36 16.74 -3.43
N LEU A 7 0.60 16.81 -4.52
CA LEU A 7 1.08 17.27 -5.82
C LEU A 7 1.66 18.70 -5.78
N LYS A 8 1.25 19.56 -4.85
CA LYS A 8 1.77 20.94 -4.75
C LYS A 8 3.17 21.05 -4.13
N LYS A 9 3.62 20.03 -3.39
CA LYS A 9 4.94 20.04 -2.71
C LYS A 9 6.09 19.59 -3.62
N VAL A 10 5.81 19.00 -4.77
CA VAL A 10 6.81 18.35 -5.62
C VAL A 10 6.64 18.83 -7.07
N SER A 11 7.71 19.39 -7.64
CA SER A 11 7.74 19.88 -9.04
C SER A 11 7.46 18.74 -10.02
N LYS A 12 6.71 19.03 -11.09
CA LYS A 12 6.19 18.00 -12.03
C LYS A 12 7.30 17.12 -12.63
N ASP A 13 8.44 17.72 -12.91
CA ASP A 13 9.66 17.15 -13.48
C ASP A 13 10.35 16.11 -12.57
N ILE A 14 10.14 16.19 -11.26
CA ILE A 14 10.71 15.25 -10.28
C ILE A 14 9.66 14.31 -9.65
N ARG A 15 8.39 14.39 -10.08
CA ARG A 15 7.34 13.51 -9.56
C ARG A 15 7.57 12.07 -10.04
N LEU A 16 7.52 11.15 -9.09
CA LEU A 16 7.57 9.73 -9.40
C LEU A 16 6.24 9.29 -10.03
N ASP A 17 6.32 8.67 -11.20
CA ASP A 17 5.21 7.92 -11.79
C ASP A 17 5.11 6.56 -11.07
N VAL A 18 4.46 6.57 -9.91
CA VAL A 18 4.35 5.40 -9.02
C VAL A 18 3.67 4.22 -9.74
N LYS A 19 2.70 4.50 -10.62
CA LYS A 19 2.03 3.47 -11.42
C LYS A 19 3.02 2.78 -12.37
N LYS A 20 3.82 3.53 -13.12
CA LYS A 20 4.86 2.94 -13.99
C LYS A 20 5.92 2.21 -13.18
N LEU A 21 6.31 2.71 -12.02
CA LEU A 21 7.26 2.03 -11.13
C LEU A 21 6.74 0.66 -10.68
N VAL A 22 5.50 0.59 -10.21
CA VAL A 22 4.86 -0.69 -9.84
C VAL A 22 4.81 -1.65 -11.03
N GLN A 23 4.45 -1.17 -12.22
CA GLN A 23 4.43 -2.00 -13.43
C GLN A 23 5.81 -2.56 -13.81
N LYS A 24 6.88 -1.79 -13.60
CA LYS A 24 8.25 -2.28 -13.79
C LYS A 24 8.63 -3.32 -12.73
N LEU A 25 8.25 -3.11 -11.47
CA LEU A 25 8.52 -4.06 -10.39
C LEU A 25 7.81 -5.41 -10.60
N LEU A 26 6.57 -5.40 -11.12
CA LEU A 26 5.83 -6.63 -11.44
C LEU A 26 6.59 -7.54 -12.41
N LYS A 27 7.39 -6.96 -13.32
CA LYS A 27 8.14 -7.73 -14.32
C LYS A 27 9.46 -8.30 -13.79
N ASN A 28 10.02 -7.67 -12.75
CA ASN A 28 11.42 -7.87 -12.37
C ASN A 28 11.62 -8.32 -10.91
N SER A 29 10.55 -8.44 -10.12
CA SER A 29 10.61 -8.74 -8.69
C SER A 29 9.96 -10.08 -8.35
N LYS A 30 10.46 -10.73 -7.30
CA LYS A 30 9.81 -11.89 -6.64
C LYS A 30 8.71 -11.46 -5.64
N THR A 31 8.51 -10.16 -5.46
CA THR A 31 7.48 -9.61 -4.58
C THR A 31 6.18 -9.35 -5.35
N ILE A 32 5.07 -9.12 -4.63
CA ILE A 32 3.78 -8.71 -5.21
C ILE A 32 3.64 -7.19 -5.03
N PRO A 33 4.20 -6.36 -5.93
CA PRO A 33 4.06 -4.92 -5.84
C PRO A 33 2.63 -4.52 -6.19
N VAL A 34 2.04 -3.69 -5.33
CA VAL A 34 0.67 -3.21 -5.50
C VAL A 34 0.66 -1.70 -5.62
N TYR A 35 -0.03 -1.19 -6.64
CA TYR A 35 -0.32 0.23 -6.78
C TYR A 35 -1.65 0.54 -6.09
N ALA A 36 -1.72 1.65 -5.36
CA ALA A 36 -2.96 2.20 -4.82
C ALA A 36 -3.07 3.69 -5.22
N LYS A 37 -4.24 4.18 -5.59
CA LYS A 37 -4.43 5.58 -6.00
C LYS A 37 -4.46 6.53 -4.79
N ASP A 38 -4.94 6.03 -3.66
CA ASP A 38 -5.09 6.78 -2.41
C ASP A 38 -4.86 5.83 -1.20
N PRO A 39 -4.72 6.38 0.03
CA PRO A 39 -4.53 5.56 1.23
C PRO A 39 -5.68 4.59 1.54
N GLN A 40 -6.92 4.91 1.15
CA GLN A 40 -8.08 4.06 1.44
C GLN A 40 -8.07 2.80 0.57
N GLU A 41 -7.67 2.94 -0.70
CA GLU A 41 -7.55 1.81 -1.62
C GLU A 41 -6.46 0.81 -1.17
N LEU A 42 -5.49 1.23 -0.37
CA LEU A 42 -4.47 0.35 0.19
C LEU A 42 -5.08 -0.73 1.09
N LEU A 43 -6.00 -0.36 1.98
CA LEU A 43 -6.65 -1.28 2.92
C LEU A 43 -7.53 -2.28 2.17
N VAL A 44 -8.33 -1.80 1.21
CA VAL A 44 -9.19 -2.65 0.37
C VAL A 44 -8.38 -3.68 -0.41
N LYS A 45 -7.23 -3.27 -0.95
CA LYS A 45 -6.34 -4.17 -1.69
C LYS A 45 -5.67 -5.19 -0.76
N LEU A 46 -5.25 -4.77 0.43
CA LEU A 46 -4.68 -5.65 1.43
C LEU A 46 -5.68 -6.73 1.88
N GLU A 47 -6.92 -6.34 2.17
CA GLU A 47 -8.01 -7.26 2.56
C GLU A 47 -8.22 -8.36 1.50
N LYS A 48 -8.25 -7.98 0.22
CA LYS A 48 -8.37 -8.93 -0.89
C LYS A 48 -7.17 -9.86 -1.05
N MET A 49 -6.00 -9.47 -0.55
CA MET A 49 -4.78 -10.28 -0.65
C MET A 49 -4.64 -11.27 0.50
N ILE A 50 -5.17 -10.97 1.69
CA ILE A 50 -5.04 -11.84 2.87
C ILE A 50 -5.42 -13.31 2.60
N PRO A 51 -6.53 -13.63 1.91
CA PRO A 51 -6.90 -15.02 1.64
C PRO A 51 -5.82 -15.84 0.91
N GLN A 52 -4.93 -15.20 0.15
CA GLN A 52 -3.83 -15.87 -0.56
C GLN A 52 -2.77 -16.43 0.41
N PHE A 53 -2.76 -15.96 1.65
CA PHE A 53 -1.82 -16.36 2.70
C PHE A 53 -2.50 -17.22 3.79
N THR A 54 -3.65 -17.82 3.49
CA THR A 54 -4.38 -18.68 4.43
C THR A 54 -3.47 -19.78 5.00
N GLY A 55 -3.50 -19.97 6.33
CA GLY A 55 -2.64 -20.91 7.05
C GLY A 55 -1.23 -20.39 7.35
N GLN A 56 -0.87 -19.18 6.91
CA GLN A 56 0.41 -18.54 7.20
C GLN A 56 0.24 -17.43 8.24
N LYS A 57 1.29 -17.20 9.05
CA LYS A 57 1.36 -16.02 9.91
C LYS A 57 1.76 -14.80 9.08
N ILE A 58 0.98 -13.73 9.14
CA ILE A 58 1.21 -12.49 8.40
C ILE A 58 1.76 -11.43 9.34
N LEU A 59 2.88 -10.79 8.97
CA LEU A 59 3.40 -9.59 9.63
C LEU A 59 3.21 -8.39 8.72
N ILE A 60 2.44 -7.39 9.16
CA ILE A 60 2.22 -6.15 8.41
C ILE A 60 3.16 -5.07 8.96
N LEU A 61 4.09 -4.62 8.11
CA LEU A 61 4.98 -3.49 8.41
C LEU A 61 4.51 -2.26 7.65
N ALA A 62 4.28 -1.18 8.38
CA ALA A 62 3.85 0.10 7.85
C ALA A 62 4.75 1.22 8.39
N MET A 63 4.95 2.28 7.60
CA MET A 63 5.64 3.47 8.09
C MET A 63 4.73 4.28 9.02
N SER A 64 5.26 4.72 10.16
CA SER A 64 4.63 5.72 11.02
C SER A 64 4.59 7.04 10.28
N ASN A 65 3.40 7.54 9.92
CA ASN A 65 3.26 8.88 9.36
C ASN A 65 1.87 9.44 9.64
N GLY A 66 1.80 10.60 10.30
CA GLY A 66 0.57 11.34 10.60
C GLY A 66 -0.28 11.63 9.35
N SER A 67 0.17 12.53 8.47
CA SER A 67 -0.61 13.05 7.31
C SER A 67 -0.89 12.06 6.16
N PHE A 68 -0.54 10.78 6.32
CA PHE A 68 -0.93 9.69 5.40
C PHE A 68 -2.29 9.05 5.77
N GLY A 69 -3.02 9.67 6.71
CA GLY A 69 -4.40 9.34 7.03
C GLY A 69 -4.58 8.35 8.17
N GLY A 70 -3.53 8.08 8.98
CA GLY A 70 -3.64 7.20 10.15
C GLY A 70 -4.06 5.78 9.78
N ILE A 71 -3.19 5.04 9.08
CA ILE A 71 -3.56 3.72 8.55
C ILE A 71 -3.66 2.62 9.63
N TYR A 72 -2.99 2.82 10.77
CA TYR A 72 -2.90 1.80 11.82
C TYR A 72 -4.25 1.39 12.41
N PRO A 73 -5.18 2.29 12.77
CA PRO A 73 -6.55 1.92 13.15
C PRO A 73 -7.20 0.94 12.16
N GLY A 74 -7.11 1.21 10.86
CA GLY A 74 -7.66 0.34 9.82
C GLY A 74 -6.93 -1.00 9.73
N LEU A 75 -5.60 -1.02 9.89
CA LEU A 75 -4.82 -2.27 9.93
C LEU A 75 -5.16 -3.12 11.15
N VAL A 76 -5.39 -2.50 12.32
CA VAL A 76 -5.80 -3.21 13.54
C VAL A 76 -7.19 -3.83 13.38
N GLU A 77 -8.14 -3.10 12.81
CA GLU A 77 -9.47 -3.63 12.54
C GLU A 77 -9.42 -4.81 11.56
N LEU A 78 -8.63 -4.67 10.49
CA LEU A 78 -8.43 -5.70 9.48
C LEU A 78 -7.77 -6.96 10.06
N ALA A 79 -6.78 -6.81 10.94
CA ALA A 79 -6.19 -7.92 11.67
C ALA A 79 -7.22 -8.64 12.55
N ARG A 80 -8.05 -7.89 13.30
CA ARG A 80 -9.10 -8.48 14.16
C ARG A 80 -10.15 -9.28 13.38
N LYS A 81 -10.44 -8.93 12.12
CA LYS A 81 -11.37 -9.69 11.27
C LYS A 81 -10.83 -11.04 10.80
N HIS A 82 -9.51 -11.22 10.84
CA HIS A 82 -8.81 -12.39 10.29
C HIS A 82 -8.02 -13.20 11.34
N VAL A 83 -8.22 -12.88 12.63
CA VAL A 83 -7.78 -13.66 13.79
C VAL A 83 -8.99 -14.42 14.32
#